data_AF-J8ETF3-F1
#
_entry.id   AF-J8ETF3-F1
#
_cell.length_a   1.000
_cell.length_b   1.000
_cell.length_c   1.000
_cell.angle_alpha   90.00
_cell.angle_beta   90.00
_cell.angle_gamma   90.00
#
_symmetry.space_group_name_H-M   'P 1'
#
loop_
_entity.id
_entity.type
_entity.pdbx_description
1 polymer ?
#
loop_
_entity_poly.entity_id
_entity_poly.type
_entity_poly.pdbx_seq_one_letter_code
_entity_poly.pdbx_strand_id
1 'polypeptide(L)'
;MICIVFSVCFLIQLSTAYAQSNQESEYPSNQNKSFVNEDLFYEQLDKKVYKEYKNATYSVRKKILFKEVQDAEFTFRQKTAVGCRSRVVLQDSFIHPDRQVYFFGSFS
;
A
#
# COMPACT_ATOMS: atom_id res chain seq x y z
N MET A 1 -38.97 -3.28 25.61
CA MET A 1 -38.31 -4.28 24.74
C MET A 1 -37.47 -3.65 23.63
N ILE A 2 -37.90 -2.55 22.99
CA ILE A 2 -37.15 -1.86 21.92
C ILE A 2 -35.78 -1.31 22.38
N CYS A 3 -35.67 -0.74 23.59
CA CYS A 3 -34.39 -0.19 24.08
C CYS A 3 -33.31 -1.27 24.26
N ILE A 4 -33.69 -2.50 24.63
CA ILE A 4 -32.74 -3.60 24.83
C ILE A 4 -32.15 -4.04 23.48
N VAL A 5 -32.96 -4.03 22.42
CA VAL A 5 -32.51 -4.38 21.07
C VAL A 5 -31.46 -3.38 20.55
N PHE A 6 -31.66 -2.07 20.77
CA PHE A 6 -30.68 -1.04 20.38
C PHE A 6 -29.36 -1.17 21.13
N SER A 7 -29.39 -1.41 22.45
CA SER A 7 -28.17 -1.60 23.24
C SER A 7 -27.39 -2.85 22.82
N VAL A 8 -28.08 -3.95 22.48
CA VAL A 8 -27.44 -5.17 21.99
C VAL A 8 -26.82 -4.96 20.61
N CYS A 9 -27.50 -4.27 19.68
CA CYS A 9 -26.95 -3.94 18.37
C CYS A 9 -25.68 -3.08 18.46
N PHE A 10 -25.65 -2.09 19.36
CA PHE A 10 -24.48 -1.24 19.56
C PHE A 10 -23.27 -2.01 20.09
N LEU A 11 -23.48 -2.94 21.04
CA LEU A 11 -22.42 -3.79 21.58
C LEU A 11 -21.86 -4.78 20.54
N ILE A 12 -22.72 -5.29 19.64
CA ILE A 12 -22.30 -6.15 18.52
C ILE A 12 -21.44 -5.34 17.53
N GLN A 13 -21.83 -4.11 17.18
CA GLN A 13 -21.03 -3.26 16.30
C GLN A 13 -19.68 -2.85 16.90
N LEU A 14 -19.64 -2.63 18.21
CA LEU A 14 -18.41 -2.29 18.91
C LEU A 14 -17.45 -3.49 18.96
N SER A 15 -17.97 -4.69 19.25
CA SER A 15 -17.16 -5.91 19.29
C SER A 15 -16.63 -6.35 17.93
N THR A 16 -17.36 -6.14 16.83
CA THR A 16 -16.84 -6.38 15.47
C THR A 16 -15.73 -5.39 15.09
N ALA A 17 -15.85 -4.12 15.47
CA ALA A 17 -14.77 -3.13 15.29
C ALA A 17 -13.51 -3.50 16.09
N TYR A 18 -13.66 -3.98 17.33
CA TYR A 18 -12.54 -4.47 18.15
C TYR A 18 -11.91 -5.76 17.60
N ALA A 19 -12.71 -6.69 17.09
CA ALA A 19 -12.20 -7.92 16.48
C ALA A 19 -11.39 -7.64 15.21
N GLN A 20 -11.83 -6.68 14.38
CA GLN A 20 -11.09 -6.24 13.21
C GLN A 20 -9.75 -5.56 13.56
N SER A 21 -9.67 -4.89 14.73
CA SER A 21 -8.43 -4.30 15.26
C SER A 21 -7.41 -5.33 15.76
N ASN A 22 -7.86 -6.52 16.15
CA ASN A 22 -7.00 -7.55 16.79
C ASN A 22 -6.57 -8.66 15.82
N GLN A 23 -6.91 -8.56 14.54
CA GLN A 23 -6.32 -9.42 13.53
C GLN A 23 -4.87 -8.99 13.35
N GLU A 24 -3.94 -9.80 13.85
CA GLU A 24 -2.50 -9.57 13.71
C GLU A 24 -2.17 -9.55 12.20
N SER A 25 -2.10 -8.34 11.65
CA SER A 25 -1.88 -8.14 10.23
C SER A 25 -0.50 -8.67 9.86
N GLU A 26 -0.40 -9.48 8.80
CA GLU A 26 0.89 -9.92 8.25
C GLU A 26 1.82 -8.71 7.99
N TYR A 27 1.23 -7.56 7.63
CA TYR A 27 1.94 -6.31 7.40
C TYR A 27 1.36 -5.16 8.25
N PRO A 28 1.81 -5.00 9.51
CA PRO A 28 1.31 -3.95 10.40
C PRO A 28 1.80 -2.56 10.01
N SER A 29 1.26 -1.54 10.69
CA SER A 29 1.80 -0.18 10.59
C SER A 29 3.28 -0.17 10.96
N ASN A 30 4.05 0.63 10.24
CA ASN A 30 5.46 0.90 10.51
C ASN A 30 5.72 2.42 10.60
N GLN A 31 4.70 3.24 10.88
CA GLN A 31 4.84 4.70 10.95
C GLN A 31 5.87 5.16 11.99
N ASN A 32 6.09 4.38 13.04
CA ASN A 32 7.10 4.65 14.05
C ASN A 32 8.53 4.28 13.62
N LYS A 33 8.70 3.61 12.46
CA LYS A 33 10.01 3.26 11.92
C LYS A 33 10.49 4.35 10.97
N SER A 34 11.78 4.66 11.05
CA SER A 34 12.44 5.52 10.08
C SER A 34 12.98 4.67 8.93
N PHE A 35 12.70 5.09 7.70
CA PHE A 35 13.20 4.49 6.48
C PHE A 35 13.95 5.54 5.65
N VAL A 36 15.00 5.10 4.95
CA VAL A 36 15.76 5.95 4.03
C VAL A 36 14.86 6.52 2.92
N ASN A 37 15.32 7.52 2.18
CA ASN A 37 14.57 8.00 1.03
C ASN A 37 14.57 6.98 -0.11
N GLU A 38 13.67 7.19 -1.06
CA GLU A 38 13.42 6.33 -2.21
C GLU A 38 14.64 6.12 -3.11
N ASP A 39 15.50 7.13 -3.28
CA ASP A 39 16.70 7.04 -4.10
C ASP A 39 17.77 6.17 -3.43
N LEU A 40 18.04 6.41 -2.14
CA LEU A 40 18.96 5.61 -1.35
C LEU A 40 18.49 4.16 -1.26
N PHE A 41 17.18 3.93 -1.05
CA PHE A 41 16.63 2.59 -1.06
C PHE A 41 16.81 1.92 -2.41
N TYR A 42 16.56 2.64 -3.52
CA TYR A 42 16.78 2.10 -4.86
C TYR A 42 18.25 1.69 -5.05
N GLU A 43 19.22 2.50 -4.66
CA GLU A 43 20.65 2.15 -4.81
C GLU A 43 21.04 0.89 -4.02
N GLN A 44 20.41 0.66 -2.86
CA GLN A 44 20.62 -0.53 -2.03
C GLN A 44 19.84 -1.77 -2.51
N LEU A 45 18.82 -1.58 -3.35
CA LEU A 45 17.95 -2.66 -3.83
C LEU A 45 18.71 -3.63 -4.73
N ASP A 46 18.51 -4.93 -4.51
CA ASP A 46 18.97 -5.95 -5.47
C ASP A 46 18.28 -5.72 -6.83
N LYS A 47 19.09 -5.40 -7.84
CA LYS A 47 18.61 -5.09 -9.19
C LYS A 47 17.99 -6.31 -9.91
N LYS A 48 18.07 -7.50 -9.31
CA LYS A 48 17.29 -8.68 -9.73
C LYS A 48 15.80 -8.56 -9.38
N VAL A 49 15.46 -7.82 -8.31
CA VAL A 49 14.07 -7.59 -7.88
C VAL A 49 13.42 -6.51 -8.73
N TYR A 50 14.13 -5.40 -8.93
CA TYR A 50 13.69 -4.32 -9.79
C TYR A 50 14.88 -3.52 -10.30
N LYS A 51 14.83 -3.20 -11.59
CA LYS A 51 15.80 -2.33 -12.25
C LYS A 51 15.06 -1.36 -13.15
N GLU A 52 15.32 -0.07 -12.96
CA GLU A 52 14.78 0.98 -13.83
C GLU A 52 15.34 0.84 -15.26
N TYR A 53 14.53 1.10 -16.27
CA TYR A 53 15.01 1.10 -17.66
C TYR A 53 16.03 2.22 -17.86
N LYS A 54 17.17 1.88 -18.49
CA LYS A 54 18.29 2.82 -18.68
C LYS A 54 17.88 4.10 -19.44
N ASN A 55 16.95 3.98 -20.38
CA ASN A 55 16.44 5.07 -21.20
C ASN A 55 14.94 5.26 -21.00
N ALA A 56 14.47 5.18 -19.74
CA ALA A 56 13.06 5.32 -19.43
C ALA A 56 12.51 6.67 -19.94
N THR A 57 11.41 6.60 -20.68
CA THR A 57 10.61 7.78 -21.05
C THR A 57 9.92 8.38 -19.82
N TYR A 58 9.59 7.54 -18.83
CA TYR A 58 9.06 7.98 -17.55
C TYR A 58 9.47 7.02 -16.44
N SER A 59 9.96 7.57 -15.33
CA SER A 59 10.23 6.80 -14.11
C SER A 59 9.75 7.54 -12.87
N VAL A 60 9.40 6.74 -11.87
CA VAL A 60 8.98 7.22 -10.56
C VAL A 60 9.63 6.40 -9.48
N ARG A 61 10.08 7.10 -8.44
CA ARG A 61 10.47 6.54 -7.17
C ARG A 61 9.75 7.33 -6.09
N LYS A 62 9.04 6.64 -5.20
CA LYS A 62 8.33 7.29 -4.10
C LYS A 62 8.38 6.44 -2.84
N LYS A 63 8.51 7.09 -1.69
CA LYS A 63 8.15 6.52 -0.39
C LYS A 63 6.76 7.05 -0.01
N ILE A 64 5.78 6.16 0.08
CA ILE A 64 4.36 6.51 0.28
C ILE A 64 3.72 5.60 1.34
N LEU A 65 2.53 5.94 1.80
CA LEU A 65 1.71 5.05 2.60
C LEU A 65 1.01 4.03 1.70
N PHE A 66 0.72 2.85 2.24
CA PHE A 66 0.10 1.77 1.48
C PHE A 66 -1.25 2.17 0.89
N LYS A 67 -2.05 2.97 1.62
CA LYS A 67 -3.32 3.54 1.13
C LYS A 67 -3.18 4.40 -0.13
N GLU A 68 -1.98 4.91 -0.43
CA GLU A 68 -1.70 5.79 -1.57
C GLU A 68 -1.20 5.00 -2.81
N VAL A 69 -0.98 3.69 -2.69
CA VAL A 69 -0.41 2.85 -3.76
C VAL A 69 -1.32 2.81 -4.98
N GLN A 70 -2.64 2.69 -4.79
CA GLN A 70 -3.60 2.64 -5.90
C GLN A 70 -3.60 3.95 -6.71
N ASP A 71 -3.53 5.09 -6.04
CA ASP A 71 -3.47 6.41 -6.69
C ASP A 71 -2.14 6.60 -7.45
N ALA A 72 -1.04 6.13 -6.86
CA ALA A 72 0.27 6.16 -7.50
C ALA A 72 0.30 5.27 -8.76
N GLU A 73 -0.27 4.06 -8.69
CA GLU A 73 -0.42 3.16 -9.84
C GLU A 73 -1.28 3.80 -10.94
N PHE A 74 -2.45 4.32 -10.57
CA PHE A 74 -3.34 4.99 -11.52
C PHE A 74 -2.63 6.14 -12.24
N THR A 75 -1.94 7.00 -11.48
CA THR A 75 -1.18 8.13 -12.03
C THR A 75 -0.07 7.66 -12.98
N PHE A 76 0.66 6.61 -12.62
CA PHE A 76 1.68 6.03 -13.47
C PHE A 76 1.09 5.55 -14.79
N ARG A 77 0.00 4.78 -14.75
CA ARG A 77 -0.69 4.26 -15.94
C ARG A 77 -1.20 5.36 -16.88
N GLN A 78 -1.72 6.46 -16.32
CA GLN A 78 -2.18 7.61 -17.11
C GLN A 78 -1.01 8.28 -17.85
N LYS A 79 0.16 8.39 -17.20
CA LYS A 79 1.35 8.99 -17.81
C LYS A 79 2.03 8.09 -18.85
N THR A 80 1.87 6.77 -18.75
CA THR A 80 2.45 5.79 -19.68
C THR A 80 1.44 5.31 -20.73
N ALA A 81 0.45 6.14 -21.07
CA ALA A 81 -0.52 5.93 -22.15
C ALA A 81 -1.26 4.57 -22.11
N VAL A 82 -1.74 4.12 -20.93
CA VAL A 82 -2.43 2.82 -20.69
C VAL A 82 -1.71 1.54 -21.19
N GLY A 83 -0.53 1.66 -21.82
CA GLY A 83 0.28 0.54 -22.29
C GLY A 83 0.81 -0.32 -21.14
N CYS A 84 0.86 0.25 -19.93
CA CYS A 84 1.17 -0.50 -18.73
C CYS A 84 -0.07 -1.26 -18.23
N ARG A 85 -0.08 -2.59 -18.47
CA ARG A 85 -1.00 -3.55 -17.85
C ARG A 85 -0.54 -3.95 -16.44
N SER A 86 0.07 -3.03 -15.68
CA SER A 86 0.42 -3.33 -14.30
C SER A 86 -0.87 -3.72 -13.56
N ARG A 87 -0.77 -4.80 -12.79
CA ARG A 87 -1.81 -5.18 -11.84
C ARG A 87 -1.09 -5.32 -10.51
N VAL A 88 -1.39 -4.43 -9.56
CA VAL A 88 -1.00 -4.64 -8.17
C VAL A 88 -1.79 -5.86 -7.66
N VAL A 89 -1.13 -7.02 -7.59
CA VAL A 89 -1.71 -8.25 -7.03
C VAL A 89 -1.25 -8.36 -5.59
N LEU A 90 -2.14 -8.00 -4.67
CA LEU A 90 -1.97 -8.23 -3.24
C LEU A 90 -2.77 -9.49 -2.94
N GLN A 91 -2.13 -10.66 -3.03
CA GLN A 91 -2.78 -11.93 -2.75
C GLN A 91 -3.13 -12.00 -1.27
N ASP A 92 -4.42 -11.98 -0.93
CA ASP A 92 -5.06 -12.39 0.33
C ASP A 92 -4.42 -11.90 1.66
N SER A 93 -3.47 -10.97 1.60
CA SER A 93 -2.74 -10.42 2.74
C SER A 93 -3.34 -9.09 3.14
N PHE A 94 -3.76 -8.97 4.40
CA PHE A 94 -4.15 -7.68 4.95
C PHE A 94 -2.90 -6.84 5.25
N ILE A 95 -2.82 -5.67 4.60
CA ILE A 95 -1.73 -4.70 4.77
C ILE A 95 -2.29 -3.43 5.39
N HIS A 96 -1.68 -3.00 6.49
CA HIS A 96 -2.11 -1.81 7.20
C HIS A 96 -2.03 -0.56 6.29
N PRO A 97 -3.10 0.26 6.18
CA PRO A 97 -3.15 1.39 5.24
C PRO A 97 -2.05 2.44 5.45
N ASP A 98 -1.63 2.59 6.71
CA ASP A 98 -0.58 3.52 7.13
C ASP A 98 0.85 2.94 7.09
N ARG A 99 1.03 1.75 6.53
CA ARG A 99 2.37 1.19 6.33
C ARG A 99 3.10 1.98 5.24
N GLN A 100 4.27 2.51 5.56
CA GLN A 100 5.22 3.10 4.62
C GLN A 100 5.77 2.00 3.69
N VAL A 101 5.73 2.26 2.38
CA VAL A 101 6.20 1.38 1.30
C VAL A 101 6.94 2.20 0.22
N TYR A 102 7.75 1.52 -0.59
CA TYR A 102 8.37 2.13 -1.76
C TYR A 102 7.60 1.75 -3.03
N PHE A 103 7.23 2.74 -3.83
CA PHE A 103 6.57 2.58 -5.12
C PHE A 103 7.55 2.95 -6.23
N PHE A 104 7.99 1.96 -7.00
CA PHE A 104 8.91 2.12 -8.12
C PHE A 104 8.24 1.72 -9.42
N GLY A 105 8.41 2.55 -10.45
CA GLY A 105 7.88 2.29 -11.79
C GLY A 105 8.77 2.92 -12.85
N SER A 106 8.94 2.21 -13.97
CA SER A 106 9.74 2.65 -15.10
C SER A 106 9.06 2.22 -16.40
N PHE A 107 9.02 3.11 -17.38
CA PHE A 107 8.43 2.90 -18.69
C PHE A 107 9.36 3.45 -19.76
N SER A 108 9.58 2.68 -20.82
CA SER A 108 10.42 3.03 -21.97
C SER A 108 9.66 2.81 -23.26
#